data_AF-A0A2N1VQF8-F1
#
_entry.id   AF-A0A2N1VQF8-F1
#
_cell.length_a   1.000
_cell.length_b   1.000
_cell.length_c   1.000
_cell.angle_alpha   90.00
_cell.angle_beta   90.00
_cell.angle_gamma   90.00
#
_symmetry.space_group_name_H-M   'P 1'
#
loop_
_entity.id
_entity.type
_entity.pdbx_description
1 polymer ?
#
loop_
_entity_poly.entity_id
_entity_poly.type
_entity_poly.pdbx_seq_one_letter_code
_entity_poly.pdbx_strand_id
1 'polypeptide(L)'
;MLTKYGTDNIVIMLIAGVLILALGYYVDKLFLSIPLYIIGAAIIALVFIFFRDPDRTLPMVAINDDSYIIAPADGKVVEIIEVDENDYLKQRAKRLSIFLSPVDVHVNRNPVTGVVEYYQYVPGEYLVAYHPKSSELNEHSKIGVMTRHGKVMYKQIVGILARRIVCDVKVKDSVVVGDRFGMMKFGSRMDIFVPLDCEFFAKVNDKVVAGETILGRMKQINEK
;
A
#
# COMPACT_ATOMS: atom_id res chain seq x y z
N MET A 1 0.39 12.65 -10.93
CA MET A 1 -0.79 12.28 -11.75
C MET A 1 -1.85 11.66 -10.83
N LEU A 2 -3.09 11.42 -11.29
CA LEU A 2 -4.08 10.67 -10.50
C LEU A 2 -4.03 9.18 -10.87
N THR A 3 -4.26 8.30 -9.90
CA THR A 3 -4.20 6.86 -10.09
C THR A 3 -5.40 6.29 -10.83
N LYS A 4 -5.17 5.30 -11.71
CA LYS A 4 -6.25 4.52 -12.36
C LYS A 4 -7.08 3.70 -11.36
N TYR A 5 -6.48 3.28 -10.24
CA TYR A 5 -7.10 2.38 -9.25
C TYR A 5 -8.25 3.01 -8.46
N GLY A 6 -8.39 4.33 -8.52
CA GLY A 6 -9.41 5.11 -7.82
C GLY A 6 -10.40 5.82 -8.72
N THR A 7 -10.37 5.57 -10.04
CA THR A 7 -11.14 6.37 -11.02
C THR A 7 -12.63 6.46 -10.69
N ASP A 8 -13.21 5.37 -10.20
CA ASP A 8 -14.59 5.30 -9.71
C ASP A 8 -14.87 6.35 -8.62
N ASN A 9 -14.04 6.41 -7.59
CA ASN A 9 -14.18 7.34 -6.48
C ASN A 9 -13.78 8.77 -6.86
N ILE A 10 -12.73 8.93 -7.66
CA ILE A 10 -12.23 10.22 -8.13
C ILE A 10 -13.37 10.97 -8.85
N VAL A 11 -14.02 10.32 -9.81
CA VAL A 11 -15.10 10.95 -10.60
C VAL A 11 -16.26 11.36 -9.69
N ILE A 12 -16.73 10.46 -8.82
CA ILE A 12 -17.84 10.73 -7.90
C ILE A 12 -17.50 11.90 -6.96
N MET A 13 -16.32 11.89 -6.36
CA MET A 13 -15.90 12.92 -5.41
C MET A 13 -15.69 14.28 -6.07
N LEU A 14 -15.13 14.32 -7.29
CA LEU A 14 -14.99 15.57 -8.04
C LEU A 14 -16.35 16.15 -8.42
N ILE A 15 -17.29 15.33 -8.91
CA ILE A 15 -18.65 15.77 -9.21
C ILE A 15 -19.32 16.31 -7.93
N ALA A 16 -19.25 15.57 -6.82
CA ALA A 16 -19.82 16.01 -5.55
C ALA A 16 -19.21 17.33 -5.06
N GLY A 17 -17.88 17.47 -5.13
CA GLY A 17 -17.17 18.70 -4.77
C GLY A 17 -17.63 19.89 -5.61
N VAL A 18 -17.73 19.74 -6.93
CA VAL A 18 -18.20 20.79 -7.84
C VAL A 18 -19.66 21.15 -7.60
N LEU A 19 -20.54 20.17 -7.36
CA LEU A 19 -21.95 20.43 -7.04
C LEU A 19 -22.12 21.18 -5.72
N ILE A 20 -21.29 20.88 -4.72
CA ILE A 20 -21.28 21.59 -3.43
C ILE A 20 -20.81 23.04 -3.61
N LEU A 21 -19.76 23.26 -4.43
CA LEU A 21 -19.32 24.62 -4.78
C LEU A 21 -20.41 25.40 -5.52
N ALA A 22 -21.09 24.75 -6.48
CA ALA A 22 -22.20 25.36 -7.21
C ALA A 22 -23.38 25.69 -6.29
N LEU A 23 -23.73 24.81 -5.35
CA LEU A 23 -24.76 25.08 -4.35
C LEU A 23 -24.38 26.29 -3.49
N GLY A 24 -23.10 26.43 -3.10
CA GLY A 24 -22.60 27.60 -2.37
C GLY A 24 -22.82 28.92 -3.13
N TYR A 25 -22.80 28.90 -4.46
CA TYR A 25 -23.06 30.07 -5.30
C TYR A 25 -24.53 30.51 -5.28
N TYR A 26 -25.48 29.57 -5.23
CA TYR A 26 -26.92 29.86 -5.20
C TYR A 26 -27.45 30.20 -3.79
N VAL A 27 -26.62 30.12 -2.76
CA VAL A 27 -27.02 30.42 -1.37
C VAL A 27 -26.63 31.86 -1.03
N ASP A 28 -27.62 32.75 -0.99
CA ASP A 28 -27.42 34.20 -0.71
C ASP A 28 -26.86 34.48 0.69
N LYS A 29 -27.15 33.60 1.65
CA LYS A 29 -26.74 33.76 3.04
C LYS A 29 -25.26 33.40 3.20
N LEU A 30 -24.42 34.42 3.36
CA LEU A 30 -22.96 34.28 3.48
C LEU A 30 -22.51 33.22 4.50
N PHE A 31 -23.16 33.14 5.67
CA PHE A 31 -22.78 32.17 6.71
C PHE A 31 -23.08 30.71 6.32
N LEU A 32 -23.97 30.47 5.35
CA LEU A 32 -24.27 29.14 4.81
C LEU A 32 -23.43 28.82 3.57
N SER A 33 -23.09 29.82 2.76
CA SER A 33 -22.27 29.62 1.55
C SER A 33 -20.80 29.36 1.88
N ILE A 34 -20.23 30.02 2.89
CA ILE A 34 -18.81 29.80 3.28
C ILE A 34 -18.52 28.33 3.64
N PRO A 35 -19.28 27.66 4.53
CA PRO A 35 -19.06 26.24 4.82
C PRO A 35 -19.17 25.35 3.58
N LEU A 36 -20.11 25.63 2.66
CA LEU A 36 -20.23 24.88 1.42
C LEU A 36 -18.98 25.03 0.55
N TYR A 37 -18.44 26.24 0.40
CA TYR A 37 -17.20 26.44 -0.33
C TYR A 37 -16.02 25.70 0.30
N ILE A 38 -15.90 25.73 1.64
CA ILE A 38 -14.85 25.01 2.37
C ILE A 38 -14.98 23.51 2.14
N ILE A 39 -16.19 22.94 2.28
CA ILE A 39 -16.42 21.50 2.12
C ILE A 39 -16.15 21.06 0.67
N GLY A 40 -16.66 21.81 -0.32
CA GLY A 40 -16.44 21.50 -1.73
C GLY A 40 -14.96 21.53 -2.10
N ALA A 41 -14.22 22.57 -1.66
CA ALA A 41 -12.79 22.68 -1.87
C ALA A 41 -12.01 21.57 -1.13
N ALA A 42 -12.41 21.23 0.10
CA ALA A 42 -11.78 20.17 0.88
C ALA A 42 -11.95 18.79 0.23
N ILE A 43 -13.12 18.49 -0.33
CA ILE A 43 -13.36 17.23 -1.08
C ILE A 43 -12.44 17.16 -2.31
N ILE A 44 -12.37 18.24 -3.09
CA ILE A 44 -11.49 18.29 -4.27
C ILE A 44 -10.02 18.14 -3.86
N ALA A 45 -9.58 18.86 -2.83
CA ALA A 45 -8.21 18.74 -2.30
C ALA A 45 -7.91 17.31 -1.82
N LEU A 46 -8.87 16.67 -1.12
CA LEU A 46 -8.74 15.29 -0.68
C LEU A 46 -8.56 14.33 -1.87
N VAL A 47 -9.25 14.55 -2.99
CA VAL A 47 -9.06 13.74 -4.20
C VAL A 47 -7.61 13.81 -4.67
N PHE A 48 -7.06 15.02 -4.79
CA PHE A 48 -5.68 15.21 -5.24
C PHE A 48 -4.63 14.73 -4.23
N ILE A 49 -4.92 14.76 -2.94
CA ILE A 49 -4.01 14.24 -1.91
C ILE A 49 -4.03 12.72 -1.90
N PHE A 50 -5.23 12.12 -1.87
CA PHE A 50 -5.41 10.69 -1.63
C PHE A 50 -5.15 9.82 -2.87
N PHE A 51 -5.63 10.26 -4.03
CA PHE A 51 -5.54 9.50 -5.28
C PHE A 51 -4.34 9.89 -6.14
N ARG A 52 -3.38 10.66 -5.61
CA ARG A 52 -2.15 10.95 -6.35
C ARG A 52 -1.33 9.69 -6.57
N ASP A 53 -0.70 9.67 -7.72
CA ASP A 53 0.29 8.71 -8.16
C ASP A 53 1.44 9.52 -8.78
N PRO A 54 2.41 9.96 -7.98
CA PRO A 54 3.62 10.58 -8.50
C PRO A 54 4.49 9.51 -9.16
N ASP A 55 5.26 9.93 -10.17
CA ASP A 55 6.32 9.09 -10.69
C ASP A 55 7.43 8.93 -9.65
N ARG A 56 8.04 7.75 -9.64
CA ARG A 56 9.02 7.33 -8.65
C ARG A 56 10.28 6.87 -9.36
N THR A 57 11.44 7.14 -8.75
CA THR A 57 12.72 6.69 -9.29
C THR A 57 13.21 5.50 -8.49
N LEU A 58 13.25 4.34 -9.13
CA LEU A 58 13.74 3.11 -8.51
C LEU A 58 15.23 3.22 -8.17
N PRO A 59 15.69 2.73 -7.00
CA PRO A 59 17.11 2.67 -6.68
C PRO A 59 17.85 1.76 -7.67
N MET A 60 18.95 2.25 -8.24
CA MET A 60 19.76 1.47 -9.20
C MET A 60 20.19 0.10 -8.67
N VAL A 61 20.45 -0.01 -7.37
CA VAL A 61 20.81 -1.30 -6.75
C VAL A 61 19.67 -2.32 -6.79
N ALA A 62 18.42 -1.89 -6.64
CA ALA A 62 17.25 -2.77 -6.71
C ALA A 62 16.89 -3.13 -8.17
N ILE A 63 17.27 -2.28 -9.13
CA ILE A 63 17.13 -2.59 -10.57
C ILE A 63 18.14 -3.66 -10.99
N ASN A 64 19.38 -3.56 -10.49
CA ASN A 64 20.49 -4.41 -10.95
C ASN A 64 20.66 -5.70 -10.12
N ASP A 65 20.14 -5.75 -8.90
CA ASP A 65 20.23 -6.89 -8.00
C ASP A 65 18.85 -7.18 -7.40
N ASP A 66 18.25 -8.29 -7.83
CA ASP A 66 16.91 -8.74 -7.44
C ASP A 66 16.85 -9.34 -6.01
N SER A 67 17.96 -9.34 -5.28
CA SER A 67 17.97 -9.66 -3.83
C SER A 67 17.47 -8.51 -2.97
N TYR A 68 17.45 -7.27 -3.48
CA TYR A 68 16.99 -6.11 -2.73
C TYR A 68 15.46 -6.04 -2.67
N ILE A 69 14.97 -5.67 -1.49
CA ILE A 69 13.55 -5.47 -1.21
C ILE A 69 13.32 -3.98 -1.04
N ILE A 70 12.37 -3.43 -1.77
CA ILE A 70 11.97 -2.03 -1.64
C ILE A 70 10.62 -1.89 -0.95
N ALA A 71 10.34 -0.69 -0.47
CA ALA A 71 9.08 -0.37 0.18
C ALA A 71 7.92 -0.52 -0.83
N PRO A 72 6.92 -1.36 -0.53
CA PRO A 72 5.74 -1.50 -1.37
C PRO A 72 4.68 -0.39 -1.15
N ALA A 73 4.88 0.45 -0.14
CA ALA A 73 3.96 1.50 0.30
C ALA A 73 4.73 2.71 0.85
N ASP A 74 4.18 3.92 0.65
CA ASP A 74 4.62 5.12 1.37
C ASP A 74 4.18 5.01 2.83
N GLY A 75 4.96 5.52 3.78
CA GLY A 75 4.48 5.65 5.15
C GLY A 75 5.59 5.56 6.18
N LYS A 76 5.29 4.94 7.33
CA LYS A 76 6.22 4.79 8.44
C LYS A 76 6.34 3.33 8.86
N VAL A 77 7.55 2.84 9.04
CA VAL A 77 7.79 1.52 9.64
C VAL A 77 7.36 1.57 11.11
N VAL A 78 6.40 0.73 11.48
CA VAL A 78 5.82 0.72 12.84
C VAL A 78 6.23 -0.50 13.66
N GLU A 79 6.64 -1.59 13.01
CA GLU A 79 6.95 -2.84 13.68
C GLU A 79 7.88 -3.71 12.82
N ILE A 80 8.87 -4.33 13.46
CA ILE A 80 9.70 -5.40 12.87
C ILE A 80 9.80 -6.50 13.93
N ILE A 81 9.22 -7.68 13.64
CA ILE A 81 9.17 -8.81 14.58
C ILE A 81 9.38 -10.13 13.86
N GLU A 82 9.70 -11.18 14.60
CA GLU A 82 9.64 -12.56 14.10
C GLU A 82 8.26 -13.16 14.35
N VAL A 83 7.72 -13.86 13.35
CA VAL A 83 6.41 -14.51 13.39
C VAL A 83 6.44 -15.81 12.62
N ASP A 84 5.55 -16.74 12.94
CA ASP A 84 5.31 -17.91 12.09
C ASP A 84 4.37 -17.53 10.94
N GLU A 85 4.88 -17.57 9.70
CA GLU A 85 4.11 -17.27 8.49
C GLU A 85 3.60 -18.59 7.91
N ASN A 86 2.31 -18.85 8.13
CA ASN A 86 1.67 -20.13 7.86
C ASN A 86 0.90 -20.18 6.53
N ASP A 87 0.81 -19.11 5.76
CA ASP A 87 0.05 -19.07 4.52
C ASP A 87 0.87 -19.52 3.31
N TYR A 88 2.06 -18.94 3.10
CA TYR A 88 2.86 -19.13 1.88
C TYR A 88 4.30 -19.58 2.13
N LEU A 89 5.01 -18.90 3.04
CA LEU A 89 6.38 -19.22 3.46
C LEU A 89 6.39 -20.56 4.21
N LYS A 90 5.37 -20.85 5.03
CA LYS A 90 5.25 -22.07 5.87
C LYS A 90 6.45 -22.26 6.81
N GLN A 91 6.96 -21.16 7.37
CA GLN A 91 8.11 -21.15 8.26
C GLN A 91 8.12 -19.89 9.14
N ARG A 92 9.01 -19.88 10.13
CA ARG A 92 9.32 -18.67 10.90
C ARG A 92 9.97 -17.62 9.99
N ALA A 93 9.49 -16.39 10.08
CA ALA A 93 9.78 -15.29 9.18
C ALA A 93 9.95 -13.98 9.95
N LYS A 94 10.64 -13.00 9.36
CA LYS A 94 10.59 -11.61 9.82
C LYS A 94 9.43 -10.90 9.14
N ARG A 95 8.62 -10.19 9.92
CA ARG A 95 7.57 -9.28 9.45
C ARG A 95 7.98 -7.84 9.66
N LEU A 96 8.05 -7.05 8.59
CA LEU A 96 8.15 -5.59 8.64
C LEU A 96 6.79 -4.99 8.29
N SER A 97 6.33 -4.03 9.10
CA SER A 97 5.01 -3.42 8.95
C SER A 97 5.11 -1.93 8.68
N ILE A 98 4.50 -1.47 7.60
CA ILE A 98 4.43 -0.06 7.19
C ILE A 98 3.01 0.45 7.42
N PHE A 99 2.88 1.52 8.19
CA PHE A 99 1.62 2.24 8.35
C PHE A 99 1.55 3.41 7.37
N LEU A 100 0.47 3.47 6.60
CA LEU A 100 0.16 4.53 5.66
C LEU A 100 -0.89 5.46 6.28
N SER A 101 -0.55 6.73 6.45
CA SER A 101 -1.49 7.76 6.86
C SER A 101 -2.39 8.19 5.69
N PRO A 102 -3.55 8.82 5.95
CA PRO A 102 -4.46 9.28 4.89
C PRO A 102 -3.85 10.27 3.88
N VAL A 103 -2.73 10.90 4.21
CA VAL A 103 -2.03 11.87 3.35
C VAL A 103 -0.88 11.25 2.56
N ASP A 104 -0.55 9.97 2.79
CA ASP A 104 0.48 9.24 2.05
C ASP A 104 -0.03 8.80 0.66
N VAL A 105 0.87 8.38 -0.22
CA VAL A 105 0.48 7.77 -1.50
C VAL A 105 0.02 6.34 -1.25
N HIS A 106 -1.21 6.05 -1.66
CA HIS A 106 -1.86 4.77 -1.40
C HIS A 106 -1.72 3.75 -2.54
N VAL A 107 -1.12 4.16 -3.66
CA VAL A 107 -0.73 3.26 -4.75
C VAL A 107 0.41 2.37 -4.27
N ASN A 108 0.28 1.06 -4.45
CA ASN A 108 1.24 0.07 -3.98
C ASN A 108 2.09 -0.47 -5.12
N ARG A 109 3.34 -0.81 -4.79
CA ARG A 109 4.36 -1.26 -5.73
C ARG A 109 4.95 -2.60 -5.31
N ASN A 110 5.32 -3.43 -6.28
CA ASN A 110 5.89 -4.74 -6.01
C ASN A 110 7.22 -4.55 -5.26
N PRO A 111 7.41 -5.17 -4.09
CA PRO A 111 8.63 -4.99 -3.30
C PRO A 111 9.82 -5.78 -3.87
N VAL A 112 9.57 -6.77 -4.73
CA VAL A 112 10.55 -7.70 -5.30
C VAL A 112 10.17 -8.10 -6.72
N THR A 113 11.14 -8.63 -7.47
CA THR A 113 10.93 -9.27 -8.78
C THR A 113 10.77 -10.79 -8.60
N GLY A 114 9.82 -11.40 -9.33
CA GLY A 114 9.61 -12.84 -9.27
C GLY A 114 8.29 -13.30 -9.89
N VAL A 115 7.86 -14.50 -9.54
CA VAL A 115 6.59 -15.08 -9.99
C VAL A 115 5.62 -15.16 -8.83
N VAL A 116 4.39 -14.69 -9.02
CA VAL A 116 3.33 -14.80 -8.02
C VAL A 116 2.88 -16.27 -7.93
N GLU A 117 3.20 -16.95 -6.83
CA GLU A 117 2.77 -18.34 -6.59
C GLU A 117 1.51 -18.41 -5.73
N TYR A 118 1.21 -17.36 -4.98
CA TYR A 118 0.11 -17.33 -4.04
C TYR A 118 -0.62 -15.98 -4.08
N TYR A 119 -1.93 -16.05 -4.14
CA TYR A 119 -2.80 -14.90 -3.97
C TYR A 119 -4.04 -15.33 -3.18
N GLN A 120 -4.35 -14.58 -2.14
CA GLN A 120 -5.59 -14.75 -1.39
C GLN A 120 -6.17 -13.39 -1.03
N TYR A 121 -7.42 -13.16 -1.44
CA TYR A 121 -8.23 -12.06 -0.94
C TYR A 121 -9.11 -12.56 0.21
N VAL A 122 -9.08 -11.87 1.33
CA VAL A 122 -9.88 -12.16 2.52
C VAL A 122 -10.77 -10.95 2.80
N PRO A 123 -12.10 -11.07 2.65
CA PRO A 123 -13.01 -10.03 3.13
C PRO A 123 -12.94 -9.99 4.66
N GLY A 124 -13.09 -8.81 5.26
CA GLY A 124 -12.98 -8.69 6.71
C GLY A 124 -13.92 -7.67 7.36
N GLU A 125 -13.76 -7.56 8.67
CA GLU A 125 -14.43 -6.70 9.63
C GLU A 125 -13.78 -5.30 9.75
N TYR A 126 -14.26 -4.48 10.69
CA TYR A 126 -14.00 -3.05 10.75
C TYR A 126 -13.15 -2.65 11.97
N LEU A 127 -11.87 -3.03 12.02
CA LEU A 127 -10.92 -2.52 13.03
C LEU A 127 -10.01 -1.43 12.45
N VAL A 128 -9.48 -0.54 13.31
CA VAL A 128 -8.49 0.47 12.88
C VAL A 128 -7.18 -0.21 12.51
N ALA A 129 -6.47 0.28 11.49
CA ALA A 129 -5.31 -0.43 10.92
C ALA A 129 -4.15 -0.66 11.92
N TYR A 130 -4.02 0.18 12.95
CA TYR A 130 -3.02 0.03 14.02
C TYR A 130 -3.44 -0.92 15.16
N HIS A 131 -4.66 -1.46 15.13
CA HIS A 131 -5.12 -2.42 16.14
C HIS A 131 -4.38 -3.75 15.99
N PRO A 132 -3.92 -4.41 17.08
CA PRO A 132 -3.14 -5.67 16.97
C PRO A 132 -3.83 -6.80 16.20
N LYS A 133 -5.17 -6.85 16.22
CA LYS A 133 -5.99 -7.82 15.47
C LYS A 133 -6.41 -7.38 14.07
N SER A 134 -6.03 -6.18 13.62
CA SER A 134 -6.43 -5.65 12.30
C SER A 134 -5.94 -6.54 11.17
N SER A 135 -4.74 -7.11 11.29
CA SER A 135 -4.17 -8.00 10.28
C SER A 135 -4.97 -9.29 10.10
N GLU A 136 -5.74 -9.75 11.09
CA GLU A 136 -6.52 -11.00 10.99
C GLU A 136 -7.95 -10.71 10.56
N LEU A 137 -8.56 -9.70 11.16
CA LEU A 137 -10.00 -9.46 11.05
C LEU A 137 -10.36 -8.51 9.92
N ASN A 138 -9.50 -7.57 9.52
CA ASN A 138 -9.85 -6.62 8.47
C ASN A 138 -9.74 -7.19 7.06
N GLU A 139 -10.39 -6.53 6.10
CA GLU A 139 -10.20 -6.80 4.68
C GLU A 139 -8.71 -6.71 4.32
N HIS A 140 -8.21 -7.78 3.70
CA HIS A 140 -6.82 -7.87 3.32
C HIS A 140 -6.59 -8.75 2.09
N SER A 141 -5.51 -8.46 1.35
CA SER A 141 -4.98 -9.35 0.33
C SER A 141 -3.60 -9.83 0.73
N LYS A 142 -3.28 -11.09 0.43
CA LYS A 142 -1.97 -11.70 0.62
C LYS A 142 -1.42 -12.07 -0.74
N ILE A 143 -0.19 -11.65 -1.02
CA ILE A 143 0.51 -11.94 -2.27
C ILE A 143 1.84 -12.61 -1.92
N GLY A 144 2.02 -13.85 -2.36
CA GLY A 144 3.25 -14.62 -2.23
C GLY A 144 3.98 -14.69 -3.56
N VAL A 145 5.22 -14.22 -3.56
CA VAL A 145 6.11 -14.17 -4.73
C VAL A 145 7.29 -15.12 -4.49
N MET A 146 7.56 -15.98 -5.46
CA MET A 146 8.80 -16.72 -5.55
C MET A 146 9.83 -15.88 -6.30
N THR A 147 10.88 -15.48 -5.59
CA THR A 147 12.04 -14.78 -6.16
C THR A 147 13.16 -15.78 -6.42
N ARG A 148 14.23 -15.36 -7.11
CA ARG A 148 15.45 -16.18 -7.25
C ARG A 148 16.14 -16.46 -5.91
N HIS A 149 15.88 -15.63 -4.91
CA HIS A 149 16.49 -15.71 -3.57
C HIS A 149 15.54 -16.32 -2.52
N GLY A 150 14.39 -16.83 -2.94
CA GLY A 150 13.40 -17.48 -2.08
C GLY A 150 12.06 -16.76 -2.01
N LYS A 151 11.22 -17.21 -1.07
CA LYS A 151 9.83 -16.76 -0.92
C LYS A 151 9.73 -15.43 -0.18
N VAL A 152 8.95 -14.51 -0.75
CA VAL A 152 8.55 -13.25 -0.08
C VAL A 152 7.03 -13.18 -0.12
N MET A 153 6.41 -12.78 0.98
CA MET A 153 4.97 -12.48 1.01
C MET A 153 4.76 -11.03 1.43
N TYR A 154 3.77 -10.37 0.87
CA TYR A 154 3.32 -9.08 1.36
C TYR A 154 1.80 -9.01 1.40
N LYS A 155 1.30 -8.17 2.30
CA LYS A 155 -0.10 -8.13 2.67
C LYS A 155 -0.62 -6.70 2.69
N GLN A 156 -1.64 -6.43 1.88
CA GLN A 156 -2.40 -5.19 1.96
C GLN A 156 -3.46 -5.34 3.05
N ILE A 157 -3.54 -4.41 3.99
CA ILE A 157 -4.55 -4.41 5.06
C ILE A 157 -5.20 -3.04 5.09
N VAL A 158 -6.52 -2.98 4.92
CA VAL A 158 -7.28 -1.73 4.99
C VAL A 158 -8.01 -1.60 6.34
N GLY A 159 -8.28 -0.37 6.77
CA GLY A 159 -8.99 -0.07 8.02
C GLY A 159 -10.50 0.16 7.85
N ILE A 160 -11.18 0.44 8.97
CA ILE A 160 -12.63 0.72 9.13
C ILE A 160 -13.27 1.57 8.02
N LEU A 161 -12.56 2.61 7.56
CA LEU A 161 -13.15 3.69 6.79
C LEU A 161 -13.19 3.42 5.28
N ALA A 162 -12.50 2.40 4.76
CA ALA A 162 -12.42 2.19 3.32
C ALA A 162 -12.46 0.74 2.88
N ARG A 163 -13.27 0.53 1.83
CA ARG A 163 -13.87 -0.76 1.47
C ARG A 163 -13.38 -1.33 0.14
N ARG A 164 -12.17 -1.01 -0.31
CA ARG A 164 -11.62 -1.55 -1.57
C ARG A 164 -10.11 -1.64 -1.51
N ILE A 165 -9.61 -2.85 -1.37
CA ILE A 165 -8.30 -3.21 -1.92
C ILE A 165 -8.46 -3.38 -3.43
N VAL A 166 -7.65 -2.66 -4.20
CA VAL A 166 -7.49 -2.91 -5.64
C VAL A 166 -6.15 -3.60 -5.83
N CYS A 167 -6.17 -4.74 -6.50
CA CYS A 167 -5.00 -5.59 -6.72
C CYS A 167 -5.10 -6.19 -8.12
N ASP A 168 -4.16 -5.87 -9.00
CA ASP A 168 -4.15 -6.32 -10.40
C ASP A 168 -3.45 -7.69 -10.56
N VAL A 169 -2.71 -8.15 -9.55
CA VAL A 169 -1.88 -9.38 -9.64
C VAL A 169 -2.71 -10.64 -9.57
N LYS A 170 -2.24 -11.66 -10.30
CA LYS A 170 -2.81 -13.00 -10.31
C LYS A 170 -1.71 -14.04 -10.11
N VAL A 171 -2.10 -15.22 -9.64
CA VAL A 171 -1.19 -16.36 -9.59
C VAL A 171 -0.66 -16.65 -10.99
N LYS A 172 0.64 -16.94 -11.09
CA LYS A 172 1.46 -17.12 -12.30
C LYS A 172 1.91 -15.84 -13.00
N ASP A 173 1.49 -14.65 -12.54
CA ASP A 173 2.02 -13.41 -13.09
C ASP A 173 3.51 -13.26 -12.76
N SER A 174 4.28 -12.77 -13.72
CA SER A 174 5.64 -12.27 -13.48
C SER A 174 5.54 -10.81 -13.02
N VAL A 175 6.08 -10.52 -11.86
CA VAL A 175 6.11 -9.17 -11.28
C VAL A 175 7.52 -8.63 -11.27
N VAL A 176 7.66 -7.33 -11.57
CA VAL A 176 8.94 -6.62 -11.51
C VAL A 176 8.91 -5.66 -10.33
N VAL A 177 10.03 -5.61 -9.60
CA VAL A 177 10.24 -4.69 -8.48
C VAL A 177 9.91 -3.24 -8.90
N GLY A 178 9.13 -2.55 -8.07
CA GLY A 178 8.71 -1.18 -8.32
C GLY A 178 7.48 -1.00 -9.19
N ASP A 179 7.04 -2.02 -9.93
CA ASP A 179 5.82 -1.91 -10.72
C ASP A 179 4.59 -1.73 -9.82
N ARG A 180 3.66 -0.88 -10.29
CA ARG A 180 2.40 -0.63 -9.59
C ARG A 180 1.52 -1.87 -9.69
N PHE A 181 1.03 -2.37 -8.56
CA PHE A 181 0.20 -3.57 -8.55
C PHE A 181 -1.21 -3.35 -7.98
N GLY A 182 -1.47 -2.16 -7.43
CA GLY A 182 -2.76 -1.90 -6.81
C GLY A 182 -2.80 -0.64 -5.98
N MET A 183 -3.84 -0.53 -5.16
CA MET A 183 -4.05 0.57 -4.24
C MET A 183 -4.86 0.10 -3.03
N MET A 184 -4.48 0.54 -1.84
CA MET A 184 -5.28 0.40 -0.63
C MET A 184 -6.06 1.70 -0.39
N LYS A 185 -7.39 1.67 -0.42
CA LYS A 185 -8.18 2.87 -0.13
C LYS A 185 -8.24 3.06 1.41
N PHE A 186 -8.06 4.31 1.85
CA PHE A 186 -7.92 4.92 3.19
C PHE A 186 -7.40 4.09 4.38
N GLY A 187 -6.29 4.57 4.97
CA GLY A 187 -5.83 4.17 6.31
C GLY A 187 -5.41 2.71 6.32
N SER A 188 -4.16 2.46 5.96
CA SER A 188 -3.73 1.12 5.59
C SER A 188 -2.43 0.70 6.26
N ARG A 189 -2.27 -0.60 6.40
CA ARG A 189 -1.03 -1.25 6.83
C ARG A 189 -0.57 -2.17 5.71
N MET A 190 0.73 -2.18 5.47
CA MET A 190 1.38 -3.06 4.52
C MET A 190 2.42 -3.89 5.26
N ASP A 191 2.18 -5.20 5.32
CA ASP A 191 3.12 -6.14 5.96
C ASP A 191 3.96 -6.84 4.90
N ILE A 192 5.25 -7.00 5.17
CA ILE A 192 6.20 -7.73 4.33
C ILE A 192 6.79 -8.85 5.20
N PHE A 193 6.72 -10.08 4.70
CA PHE A 193 7.21 -11.30 5.33
C PHE A 193 8.34 -11.89 4.50
N VAL A 194 9.47 -12.11 5.15
CA VAL A 194 10.70 -12.64 4.54
C VAL A 194 11.32 -13.71 5.45
N PRO A 195 12.11 -14.65 4.90
CA PRO A 195 12.87 -15.60 5.71
C PRO A 195 13.78 -14.93 6.75
N LEU A 196 14.11 -15.65 7.83
CA LEU A 196 14.89 -15.10 8.96
C LEU A 196 16.31 -14.64 8.59
N ASP A 197 16.88 -15.16 7.52
CA ASP A 197 18.20 -14.79 7.03
C ASP A 197 18.21 -13.53 6.14
N CYS A 198 17.03 -12.96 5.84
CA CYS A 198 16.93 -11.64 5.23
C CYS A 198 17.41 -10.55 6.20
N GLU A 199 18.20 -9.60 5.70
CA GLU A 199 18.67 -8.45 6.47
C GLU A 199 17.79 -7.24 6.17
N PHE A 200 17.19 -6.63 7.21
CA PHE A 200 16.47 -5.36 7.07
C PHE A 200 17.41 -4.19 7.38
N PHE A 201 17.49 -3.23 6.46
CA PHE A 201 18.19 -1.96 6.67
C PHE A 201 17.28 -0.91 7.30
N ALA A 202 15.98 -0.97 6.99
CA ALA A 202 14.97 -0.10 7.57
C ALA A 202 14.75 -0.43 9.06
N LYS A 203 14.51 0.61 9.86
CA LYS A 203 14.30 0.53 11.30
C LYS A 203 12.90 1.00 11.65
N VAL A 204 12.42 0.55 12.82
CA VAL A 204 11.17 1.08 13.38
C VAL A 204 11.29 2.60 13.52
N ASN A 205 10.25 3.29 13.08
CA ASN A 205 10.10 4.73 12.92
C ASN A 205 10.64 5.37 11.64
N ASP A 206 11.32 4.63 10.76
CA ASP A 206 11.76 5.19 9.48
C ASP A 206 10.56 5.56 8.60
N LYS A 207 10.68 6.70 7.91
CA LYS A 207 9.77 7.05 6.81
C LYS A 207 10.25 6.37 5.55
N VAL A 208 9.32 5.74 4.84
CA VAL A 208 9.58 4.96 3.63
C VAL A 208 8.68 5.44 2.50
N VAL A 209 9.16 5.31 1.27
CA VAL A 209 8.48 5.74 0.05
C VAL A 209 8.37 4.57 -0.90
N ALA A 210 7.15 4.30 -1.37
CA ALA A 210 6.87 3.19 -2.27
C ALA A 210 7.73 3.28 -3.53
N GLY A 211 8.45 2.22 -3.88
CA GLY A 211 9.28 2.21 -5.08
C GLY A 211 10.67 2.83 -4.90
N GLU A 212 10.97 3.51 -3.78
CA GLU A 212 12.21 4.28 -3.64
C GLU A 212 13.05 3.86 -2.43
N THR A 213 12.41 3.51 -1.32
CA THR A 213 13.16 3.15 -0.11
C THR A 213 13.52 1.67 -0.12
N ILE A 214 14.80 1.36 0.05
CA ILE A 214 15.26 -0.01 0.26
C ILE A 214 14.92 -0.40 1.70
N LEU A 215 14.17 -1.48 1.86
CA LEU A 215 13.84 -2.03 3.17
C LEU A 215 14.91 -2.98 3.67
N GLY A 216 15.48 -3.79 2.78
CA GLY A 216 16.39 -4.86 3.14
C GLY A 216 16.90 -5.64 1.94
N ARG A 217 17.56 -6.76 2.22
CA ARG A 217 18.15 -7.65 1.23
C ARG A 217 17.97 -9.11 1.64
N MET A 218 17.46 -9.90 0.70
CA MET A 218 17.41 -11.35 0.80
C MET A 218 18.82 -11.93 0.76
N LYS A 219 19.04 -13.06 1.44
CA LYS A 219 20.29 -13.78 1.33
C LYS A 219 20.41 -14.34 -0.09
N GLN A 220 21.51 -14.03 -0.77
CA GLN A 220 21.77 -14.59 -2.09
C GLN A 220 21.96 -16.10 -2.00
N ILE A 221 21.13 -16.84 -2.70
CA ILE A 221 21.33 -18.28 -2.90
C ILE A 221 22.24 -18.38 -4.12
N ASN A 222 23.52 -18.67 -3.90
CA ASN A 222 24.43 -18.99 -5.00
C ASN A 222 23.93 -20.30 -5.64
N GLU A 223 23.24 -20.21 -6.77
CA GLU A 223 23.02 -21.34 -7.66
C GLU A 223 24.42 -21.84 -8.08
N LYS A 224 24.80 -23.02 -7.61
CA LYS A 224 25.99 -23.74 -8.09
C LYS A 224 25.77 -24.24 -9.50
#